data_AF-A0A7U2I1H4-F1
#
_entry.id   AF-A0A7U2I1H4-F1
#
_cell.length_a   1.000
_cell.length_b   1.000
_cell.length_c   1.000
_cell.angle_alpha   90.00
_cell.angle_beta   90.00
_cell.angle_gamma   90.00
#
_symmetry.space_group_name_H-M   'P 1'
#
loop_
_entity.id
_entity.type
_entity.pdbx_description
1 polymer ?
#
loop_
_entity_poly.entity_id
_entity_poly.type
_entity_poly.pdbx_seq_one_letter_code
_entity_poly.pdbx_strand_id
1 'polypeptide(L)'
;MPRGSPENHIKEFIESIPDSKLTGTFGSPGANVFSDTGYRLDMQNYTSDDDNKEAGIRFNLQVQVNFGNPKRSVQKLAPGSVAWILLPVDDTWTPKMIRDELLKSVTGYRVDPPKEKKEKVEDKPKPEHKHNPNKSRKR
;
A
#
# COMPACT_ATOMS: atom_id res chain seq x y z
N MET A 1 11.20 30.54 -0.65
CA MET A 1 10.36 29.67 0.20
C MET A 1 11.14 28.41 0.50
N PRO A 2 11.32 28.03 1.78
CA PRO A 2 11.98 26.77 2.11
C PRO A 2 11.23 25.63 1.42
N ARG A 3 11.97 24.76 0.72
CA ARG A 3 11.39 23.57 0.10
C ARG A 3 10.99 22.63 1.25
N GLY A 4 9.70 22.58 1.57
CA GLY A 4 9.18 21.65 2.57
C GLY A 4 9.58 20.21 2.23
N SER A 5 9.89 19.40 3.25
CA SER A 5 10.04 17.95 3.06
C SER A 5 8.75 17.41 2.43
N PRO A 6 8.83 16.46 1.48
CA PRO A 6 7.63 15.81 0.93
C PRO A 6 6.72 15.21 2.00
N GLU A 7 7.27 14.79 3.14
CA GLU A 7 6.52 14.34 4.30
C GLU A 7 5.60 15.44 4.84
N ASN A 8 6.06 16.69 4.89
CA ASN A 8 5.24 17.81 5.36
C ASN A 8 4.05 18.05 4.42
N HIS A 9 4.27 17.94 3.10
CA HIS A 9 3.17 18.08 2.14
C HIS A 9 2.14 16.93 2.23
N ILE A 10 2.59 15.72 2.55
CA ILE A 10 1.69 14.58 2.80
C ILE A 10 0.90 14.79 4.10
N LYS A 11 1.55 15.27 5.16
CA LYS A 11 0.89 15.58 6.43
C LYS A 11 -0.14 16.71 6.28
N GLU A 12 0.22 17.78 5.58
CA GLU A 12 -0.69 18.88 5.22
C GLU A 12 -1.93 18.35 4.48
N PHE A 13 -1.75 17.43 3.53
CA PHE A 13 -2.88 16.78 2.85
C PHE A 13 -3.75 15.98 3.82
N ILE A 14 -3.18 15.12 4.68
CA ILE A 14 -3.93 14.32 5.64
C ILE A 14 -4.73 15.20 6.62
N GLU A 15 -4.12 16.30 7.09
CA GLU A 15 -4.78 17.26 7.98
C GLU A 15 -5.91 18.02 7.28
N SER A 16 -5.80 18.26 5.97
CA SER A 16 -6.84 18.93 5.19
C SER A 16 -8.08 18.08 4.90
N ILE A 17 -8.04 16.76 5.16
CA ILE A 17 -9.18 15.87 4.90
C ILE A 17 -10.29 16.21 5.90
N PRO A 18 -11.49 16.59 5.43
CA PRO A 18 -12.59 16.93 6.31
C PRO A 18 -13.12 15.68 7.02
N ASP A 19 -13.53 15.85 8.28
CA ASP A 19 -14.02 14.77 9.14
C ASP A 19 -15.14 13.97 8.49
N SER A 20 -16.02 14.63 7.73
CA SER A 20 -17.14 13.99 7.00
C SER A 20 -16.70 12.95 5.96
N LYS A 21 -15.43 12.98 5.52
CA LYS A 21 -14.84 11.99 4.61
C LYS A 21 -14.15 10.86 5.35
N LEU A 22 -13.92 11.01 6.65
CA LEU A 22 -13.29 10.01 7.51
C LEU A 22 -14.31 9.31 8.41
N THR A 23 -15.58 9.70 8.36
CA THR A 23 -16.68 9.04 9.06
C THR A 23 -17.53 8.21 8.09
N GLY A 24 -17.95 7.01 8.53
CA GLY A 24 -18.94 6.19 7.84
C GLY A 24 -18.34 5.25 6.79
N THR A 25 -19.19 4.75 5.90
CA THR A 25 -18.79 3.74 4.91
C THR A 25 -17.95 4.35 3.79
N PHE A 26 -16.72 3.87 3.61
CA PHE A 26 -15.76 4.30 2.58
C PHE A 26 -16.07 3.83 1.15
N GLY A 27 -17.34 3.52 0.86
CA GLY A 27 -17.79 3.02 -0.44
C GLY A 27 -17.33 1.60 -0.75
N SER A 28 -17.32 1.26 -2.04
CA SER A 28 -16.87 -0.04 -2.56
C SER A 28 -15.35 -0.08 -2.76
N PRO A 29 -14.71 -1.26 -2.82
CA PRO A 29 -13.29 -1.39 -3.12
C PRO A 29 -12.87 -0.61 -4.37
N GLY A 30 -11.76 0.10 -4.29
CA GLY A 30 -11.27 1.02 -5.30
C GLY A 30 -11.93 2.41 -5.27
N ALA A 31 -12.83 2.71 -4.33
CA ALA A 31 -13.46 4.01 -4.23
C ALA A 31 -12.46 5.10 -3.83
N ASN A 32 -12.56 6.24 -4.52
CA ASN A 32 -11.89 7.46 -4.09
C ASN A 32 -12.71 8.11 -2.96
N VAL A 33 -12.12 8.19 -1.78
CA VAL A 33 -12.75 8.79 -0.59
C VAL A 33 -12.62 10.31 -0.66
N PHE A 34 -11.41 10.76 -0.98
CA PHE A 34 -11.08 12.17 -1.09
C PHE A 34 -9.93 12.37 -2.07
N SER A 35 -9.91 13.48 -2.79
CA SER A 35 -8.84 13.81 -3.72
C SER A 35 -8.61 15.31 -3.78
N ASP A 36 -7.35 15.68 -3.98
CA ASP A 36 -6.92 17.02 -4.35
C ASP A 36 -6.02 16.92 -5.61
N THR A 37 -5.56 18.07 -6.09
CA THR A 37 -4.67 18.23 -7.25
C THR A 37 -3.45 17.32 -7.19
N GLY A 38 -2.86 17.13 -6.00
CA GLY A 38 -1.60 16.39 -5.83
C GLY A 38 -1.73 14.97 -5.24
N TYR A 39 -2.84 14.66 -4.58
CA TYR A 39 -2.96 13.48 -3.73
C TYR A 39 -4.38 12.92 -3.76
N ARG A 40 -4.52 11.65 -3.42
CA ARG A 40 -5.81 11.00 -3.26
C ARG A 40 -5.79 10.03 -2.08
N LEU A 41 -6.90 9.98 -1.35
CA LEU A 41 -7.21 8.95 -0.37
C LEU A 41 -8.16 7.96 -1.03
N ASP A 42 -7.70 6.73 -1.21
CA ASP A 42 -8.48 5.65 -1.81
C ASP A 42 -8.72 4.54 -0.79
N MET A 43 -9.89 3.92 -0.86
CA MET A 43 -10.16 2.65 -0.19
C MET A 43 -9.86 1.53 -1.19
N GLN A 44 -8.71 0.87 -1.06
CA GLN A 44 -8.25 -0.08 -2.07
C GLN A 44 -9.01 -1.40 -2.02
N ASN A 45 -9.13 -2.01 -0.83
CA ASN A 45 -9.79 -3.30 -0.64
C ASN A 45 -10.20 -3.50 0.82
N TYR A 46 -10.96 -4.57 1.04
CA TYR A 46 -11.14 -5.18 2.34
C TYR A 46 -9.98 -6.12 2.64
N THR A 47 -9.53 -6.14 3.89
CA THR A 47 -8.66 -7.20 4.40
C THR A 47 -9.38 -7.90 5.55
N SER A 48 -9.50 -9.23 5.46
CA SER A 48 -9.77 -10.08 6.61
C SER A 48 -8.41 -10.50 7.17
N ASP A 49 -8.24 -10.36 8.48
CA ASP A 49 -7.10 -10.97 9.15
C ASP A 49 -7.45 -12.45 9.33
N ASP A 50 -7.02 -13.31 8.41
CA ASP A 50 -7.37 -14.74 8.43
C ASP A 50 -6.88 -15.44 9.71
N ASP A 51 -5.82 -14.90 10.33
CA ASP A 51 -5.25 -15.40 11.58
C ASP A 51 -6.04 -14.93 12.83
N ASN A 52 -6.88 -13.90 12.69
CA ASN A 52 -7.61 -13.31 13.81
C ASN A 52 -9.08 -13.11 13.43
N LYS A 53 -9.84 -14.22 13.42
CA LYS A 53 -11.28 -14.25 13.07
C LYS A 53 -12.14 -13.28 13.87
N GLU A 54 -11.68 -12.85 15.04
CA GLU A 54 -12.36 -11.85 15.88
C GLU A 54 -12.14 -10.40 15.41
N ALA A 55 -11.09 -10.15 14.62
CA ALA A 55 -10.69 -8.80 14.21
C ALA A 55 -11.59 -8.17 13.13
N GLY A 56 -12.54 -8.94 12.59
CA GLY A 56 -13.51 -8.47 11.60
C GLY A 56 -12.89 -8.08 10.26
N ILE A 57 -13.76 -7.64 9.34
CA ILE A 57 -13.33 -7.08 8.06
C ILE A 57 -12.77 -5.67 8.32
N ARG A 58 -11.64 -5.34 7.68
CA ARG A 58 -11.02 -4.01 7.77
C ARG A 58 -10.94 -3.33 6.40
N PHE A 59 -11.16 -2.02 6.37
CA PHE A 59 -10.92 -1.16 5.20
C PHE A 59 -9.43 -0.83 5.07
N ASN A 60 -8.85 -1.06 3.90
CA ASN A 60 -7.49 -0.62 3.58
C ASN A 60 -7.53 0.76 2.92
N LEU A 61 -7.34 1.80 3.73
CA LEU A 61 -7.23 3.16 3.24
C LEU A 61 -5.78 3.50 2.91
N GLN A 62 -5.56 4.09 1.73
CA GLN A 62 -4.23 4.48 1.27
C GLN A 62 -4.23 5.90 0.73
N VAL A 63 -3.23 6.68 1.14
CA VAL A 63 -2.91 7.96 0.54
C VAL A 63 -1.93 7.71 -0.60
N GLN A 64 -2.30 8.10 -1.81
CA GLN A 64 -1.51 7.98 -3.01
C GLN A 64 -1.17 9.34 -3.60
N VAL A 65 0.00 9.45 -4.21
CA VAL A 65 0.43 10.65 -4.93
C VAL A 65 -0.05 10.56 -6.38
N ASN A 66 -0.74 11.60 -6.85
CA ASN A 66 -1.20 11.70 -8.23
C ASN A 66 -0.04 12.03 -9.18
N PHE A 67 -0.11 11.52 -10.41
CA PHE A 67 0.77 12.00 -11.48
C PHE A 67 0.54 13.48 -11.73
N GLY A 68 1.61 14.24 -11.96
CA GLY A 68 1.53 15.68 -12.19
C GLY A 68 1.37 16.51 -10.91
N ASN A 69 1.65 15.94 -9.73
CA ASN A 69 1.68 16.71 -8.49
C ASN A 69 2.53 17.98 -8.65
N PRO A 70 2.01 19.18 -8.32
CA PRO A 70 2.71 20.45 -8.53
C PRO A 70 4.01 20.55 -7.72
N LYS A 71 4.11 19.79 -6.62
CA LYS A 71 5.32 19.67 -5.82
C LYS A 71 6.26 18.66 -6.48
N ARG A 72 7.25 19.16 -7.24
CA ARG A 72 8.27 18.33 -7.91
C ARG A 72 9.00 17.33 -7.01
N SER A 73 9.15 17.65 -5.71
CA SER A 73 9.78 16.77 -4.74
C SER A 73 8.95 15.52 -4.45
N VAL A 74 7.62 15.67 -4.42
CA VAL A 74 6.66 14.59 -4.19
C VAL A 74 6.36 13.85 -5.50
N GLN A 75 6.40 14.55 -6.64
CA GLN A 75 6.13 13.97 -7.96
C GLN A 75 7.00 12.75 -8.28
N LYS A 76 8.24 12.68 -7.74
CA LYS A 76 9.13 11.52 -7.89
C LYS A 76 8.58 10.25 -7.23
N LEU A 77 7.62 10.38 -6.32
CA LEU A 77 6.94 9.28 -5.65
C LEU A 77 5.70 8.83 -6.39
N ALA A 78 5.25 9.57 -7.42
CA ALA A 78 4.06 9.21 -8.18
C ALA A 78 4.37 8.09 -9.20
N PRO A 79 3.48 7.09 -9.35
CA PRO A 79 2.34 6.79 -8.50
C PRO A 79 2.78 5.89 -7.34
N GLY A 80 2.61 6.35 -6.11
CA GLY A 80 3.08 5.63 -4.94
C GLY A 80 2.18 5.89 -3.74
N SER A 81 1.91 4.82 -3.00
CA SER A 81 1.26 4.91 -1.70
C SER A 81 2.26 5.42 -0.68
N VAL A 82 1.94 6.52 -0.02
CA VAL A 82 2.83 7.22 0.92
C VAL A 82 2.39 7.09 2.37
N ALA A 83 1.12 6.75 2.60
CA ALA A 83 0.57 6.40 3.90
C ALA A 83 -0.56 5.38 3.71
N TRP A 84 -0.75 4.51 4.70
CA TRP A 84 -1.81 3.50 4.67
C TRP A 84 -2.24 3.11 6.09
N ILE A 85 -3.50 2.73 6.24
CA ILE A 85 -4.07 2.27 7.51
C ILE A 85 -5.10 1.18 7.26
N LEU A 86 -5.31 0.33 8.27
CA LEU A 86 -6.36 -0.68 8.28
C LEU A 86 -7.41 -0.29 9.31
N LEU A 87 -8.59 0.13 8.85
CA LEU A 87 -9.69 0.53 9.72
C LEU A 87 -10.68 -0.60 9.94
N PRO A 88 -11.13 -0.86 11.17
CA PRO A 88 -12.24 -1.77 11.38
C PRO A 88 -13.55 -1.21 10.79
N VAL A 89 -14.44 -2.10 10.34
CA VAL A 89 -15.75 -1.73 9.75
C VAL A 89 -16.77 -1.31 10.82
N ASP A 90 -16.49 -1.56 12.09
CA ASP A 90 -17.40 -1.35 13.22
C ASP A 90 -17.60 0.13 13.63
N ASP A 91 -17.08 1.08 12.84
CA ASP A 91 -17.14 2.53 13.09
C ASP A 91 -16.62 2.95 14.49
N THR A 92 -15.80 2.11 15.14
CA THR A 92 -15.23 2.44 16.46
C THR A 92 -14.22 3.59 16.42
N TRP A 93 -13.71 3.92 15.22
CA TRP A 93 -12.68 4.92 15.03
C TRP A 93 -13.26 6.30 14.73
N THR A 94 -12.80 7.30 15.50
CA THR A 94 -13.12 8.69 15.21
C THR A 94 -12.24 9.24 14.08
N PRO A 95 -12.69 10.25 13.31
CA PRO A 95 -11.88 10.93 12.29
C PRO A 95 -10.51 11.38 12.78
N LYS A 96 -10.44 11.78 14.04
CA LYS A 96 -9.18 12.16 14.69
C LYS A 96 -8.22 10.98 14.78
N MET A 97 -8.68 9.83 15.26
CA MET A 97 -7.86 8.61 15.35
C MET A 97 -7.37 8.16 13.97
N ILE A 98 -8.25 8.25 12.96
CA ILE A 98 -7.93 7.90 11.57
C ILE A 98 -6.81 8.80 11.04
N ARG A 99 -6.91 10.12 11.25
CA ARG A 99 -5.86 11.07 10.89
C ARG A 99 -4.56 10.80 11.62
N ASP A 100 -4.62 10.64 12.94
CA ASP A 100 -3.43 10.40 13.75
C ASP A 100 -2.70 9.14 13.29
N GLU A 101 -3.42 8.07 12.94
CA GLU A 101 -2.83 6.83 12.44
C GLU A 101 -2.26 6.97 11.02
N LEU A 102 -2.96 7.69 10.13
CA LEU A 102 -2.42 8.04 8.81
C LEU A 102 -1.12 8.85 8.94
N LEU A 103 -1.09 9.82 9.86
CA LEU A 103 0.09 10.65 10.12
C LEU A 103 1.27 9.84 10.65
N LYS A 104 1.03 8.83 11.50
CA LYS A 104 2.06 7.88 11.96
C LYS A 104 2.57 7.01 10.81
N SER A 105 1.68 6.64 9.88
CA SER A 105 1.99 5.80 8.72
C SER A 105 2.65 6.56 7.57
N VAL A 106 2.80 7.89 7.66
CA VAL A 106 3.64 8.66 6.72
C VAL A 106 5.08 8.21 6.89
N THR A 107 5.42 7.15 6.17
CA THR A 107 6.76 6.59 6.14
C THR A 107 7.66 7.56 5.41
N GLY A 108 8.79 7.91 6.03
CA GLY A 108 9.85 8.68 5.38
C GLY A 108 10.55 7.87 4.29
N TYR A 109 9.80 7.46 3.26
CA TYR A 109 10.23 6.69 2.09
C TYR A 109 10.62 5.23 2.38
N ARG A 110 9.62 4.35 2.55
CA ARG A 110 9.83 2.93 2.23
C ARG A 110 9.18 2.59 0.89
N VAL A 111 10.01 2.66 -0.15
CA VAL A 111 9.78 1.99 -1.42
C VAL A 111 10.08 0.51 -1.19
N ASP A 112 9.15 -0.21 -0.58
CA ASP A 112 8.91 -1.63 -0.81
C ASP A 112 7.70 -2.04 0.04
N PRO A 113 6.60 -2.52 -0.57
CA PRO A 113 5.59 -3.24 0.19
C PRO A 113 6.26 -4.41 0.92
N PRO A 114 5.79 -4.81 2.12
CA PRO A 114 6.34 -5.97 2.80
C PRO A 114 6.27 -7.16 1.85
N LYS A 115 7.42 -7.57 1.33
CA LYS A 115 7.54 -8.83 0.59
C LYS A 115 7.10 -9.89 1.56
N GLU A 116 5.96 -10.52 1.28
CA GLU A 116 5.62 -11.81 1.86
C GLU A 116 6.91 -12.62 1.90
N LYS A 117 7.28 -13.08 3.10
CA LYS A 117 8.30 -14.11 3.22
C LYS A 117 7.75 -15.31 2.46
N LYS A 118 8.11 -15.44 1.19
CA LYS A 118 8.00 -16.70 0.46
C LYS A 118 8.91 -17.65 1.22
N GLU A 119 8.28 -18.43 2.09
CA GLU A 119 8.90 -19.55 2.76
C GLU A 119 9.51 -20.42 1.67
N LYS A 120 10.83 -20.52 1.72
CA LYS A 120 11.67 -21.15 0.72
C LYS A 120 11.39 -22.65 0.82
N VAL A 121 10.44 -23.16 0.04
CA VAL A 121 10.26 -24.61 -0.14
C VAL A 121 11.58 -25.13 -0.70
N GLU A 122 12.23 -25.95 0.12
CA GLU A 122 13.57 -26.46 -0.07
C GLU A 122 13.57 -27.46 -1.24
N ASP A 123 14.16 -27.03 -2.36
CA ASP A 123 14.46 -27.87 -3.52
C ASP A 123 15.61 -28.83 -3.19
N LYS A 124 15.38 -30.14 -3.38
CA LYS A 124 16.36 -31.13 -3.91
C LYS A 124 15.73 -32.53 -4.01
N PRO A 125 16.22 -33.46 -4.88
CA PRO A 125 17.34 -33.32 -5.83
C PRO A 125 17.07 -33.77 -7.28
N LYS A 126 17.57 -32.96 -8.23
CA LYS A 126 18.39 -33.28 -9.43
C LYS A 126 18.27 -34.69 -10.07
N PRO A 127 17.76 -34.82 -11.32
CA PRO A 127 17.94 -36.03 -12.11
C PRO A 127 19.37 -36.13 -12.67
N GLU A 128 19.97 -37.28 -12.43
CA GLU A 128 21.31 -37.69 -12.84
C GLU A 128 21.34 -37.95 -14.35
N HIS A 129 22.05 -37.10 -15.10
CA HIS A 129 22.27 -37.27 -16.54
C HIS A 129 23.27 -38.41 -16.77
N LYS A 130 22.77 -39.61 -17.11
CA LYS A 130 23.63 -40.67 -17.65
C LYS A 130 23.88 -40.43 -19.12
N HIS A 131 25.12 -40.06 -19.41
CA HIS A 131 25.75 -40.02 -20.71
C HIS A 131 25.81 -41.44 -21.29
N ASN A 132 25.20 -41.70 -22.45
CA ASN A 132 25.45 -42.93 -23.20
C ASN A 132 25.93 -42.57 -24.62
N PRO A 133 27.23 -42.70 -24.92
CA PRO A 133 27.78 -42.44 -26.23
C PRO A 133 27.69 -43.72 -27.05
N ASN A 134 26.75 -43.81 -27.99
CA ASN A 134 26.97 -44.72 -29.11
C ASN A 134 26.78 -44.02 -30.46
N LYS A 135 27.94 -43.91 -31.10
CA LYS A 135 28.28 -43.23 -32.34
C LYS A 135 28.59 -44.34 -33.33
N SER A 136 27.77 -44.48 -34.37
CA SER A 136 28.04 -45.20 -35.64
C SER A 136 26.81 -44.94 -36.51
N ARG A 137 26.77 -44.10 -37.55
CA ARG A 137 27.62 -43.93 -38.75
C ARG A 137 27.83 -45.23 -39.54
N LYS A 138 26.96 -45.50 -40.51
CA LYS A 138 27.34 -45.68 -41.93
C LYS A 138 26.13 -45.97 -42.83
N ARG A 139 26.03 -45.11 -43.85
CA ARG A 139 25.52 -45.29 -45.23
C ARG A 139 24.06 -45.65 -45.43
#